data_AF-A0A933WHN9-F1
#
_entry.id   AF-A0A933WHN9-F1
#
_cell.length_a   1.000
_cell.length_b   1.000
_cell.length_c   1.000
_cell.angle_alpha   90.00
_cell.angle_beta   90.00
_cell.angle_gamma   90.00
#
_symmetry.space_group_name_H-M   'P 1'
#
loop_
_entity.id
_entity.type
_entity.pdbx_description
1 polymer ?
#
loop_
_entity_poly.entity_id
_entity_poly.type
_entity_poly.pdbx_seq_one_letter_code
_entity_poly.pdbx_strand_id
1 'polypeptide(L)' 'VTVGNAVFTGIAGSIDEEGMLMLELPDNSVKKISSGDVTILR' A
#
# COMPACT_ATOMS: atom_id res chain seq x y z
N VAL A 1 -0.08 -5.29 2.59
CA VAL A 1 -1.44 -4.69 2.58
C VAL A 1 -2.38 -5.66 1.89
N THR A 2 -3.45 -6.06 2.56
CA THR A 2 -4.47 -6.95 2.02
C THR A 2 -5.69 -6.15 1.61
N VAL A 3 -6.12 -6.27 0.36
CA VAL A 3 -7.31 -5.61 -0.20
C VAL A 3 -8.18 -6.67 -0.87
N GLY A 4 -9.28 -7.05 -0.24
CA GLY A 4 -10.07 -8.21 -0.68
C GLY A 4 -9.23 -9.50 -0.66
N ASN A 5 -9.10 -10.15 -1.82
CA ASN A 5 -8.28 -11.37 -1.97
C ASN A 5 -6.84 -11.10 -2.44
N ALA A 6 -6.45 -9.84 -2.64
CA ALA A 6 -5.12 -9.47 -3.11
C ALA A 6 -4.21 -9.06 -1.95
N VAL A 7 -2.95 -9.52 -1.99
CA VAL A 7 -1.91 -9.13 -1.05
C VAL A 7 -0.82 -8.37 -1.80
N PHE A 8 -0.52 -7.16 -1.33
CA PHE A 8 0.54 -6.30 -1.85
C PHE A 8 1.64 -6.14 -0.79
N THR A 9 2.88 -6.34 -1.19
CA THR A 9 4.05 -6.14 -0.34
C THR A 9 4.92 -5.07 -0.95
N GLY A 10 5.32 -4.10 -0.14
CA GLY A 10 6.04 -2.91 -0.60
C GLY A 10 6.39 -1.99 0.55
N ILE A 11 7.01 -0.86 0.22
CA ILE A 11 7.36 0.19 1.18
C ILE A 11 6.19 1.17 1.27
N ALA A 12 5.68 1.40 2.49
CA ALA A 12 4.69 2.44 2.72
C ALA A 12 5.39 3.81 2.69
N GLY A 13 5.08 4.63 1.69
CA GLY A 13 5.72 5.93 1.48
C GLY A 13 5.02 7.06 2.24
N SER A 14 3.85 7.47 1.74
CA SER A 14 3.08 8.58 2.29
C SER A 14 1.57 8.36 2.14
N ILE A 15 0.79 9.28 2.69
CA ILE A 15 -0.64 9.41 2.44
C ILE A 15 -0.85 10.61 1.51
N ASP A 16 -1.67 10.47 0.47
CA ASP A 16 -1.99 11.59 -0.41
C ASP A 16 -3.10 12.50 0.13
N GLU A 17 -3.42 13.56 -0.60
CA GLU A 17 -4.40 14.57 -0.19
C GLU A 17 -5.84 14.05 -0.05
N GLU A 18 -6.14 12.90 -0.66
CA GLU A 18 -7.42 12.22 -0.57
C GLU A 18 -7.44 11.19 0.57
N GLY A 19 -6.35 11.06 1.33
CA GLY A 19 -6.22 10.12 2.44
C GLY A 19 -5.83 8.70 2.02
N MET A 20 -5.35 8.49 0.79
CA MET A 20 -4.96 7.16 0.30
C MET A 20 -3.50 6.85 0.58
N LEU A 21 -3.22 5.58 0.89
CA LEU A 21 -1.87 5.09 1.06
C LEU A 21 -1.15 4.94 -0.28
N MET A 22 0.02 5.57 -0.39
CA MET A 22 0.96 5.40 -1.48
C MET A 22 1.94 4.27 -1.15
N LEU A 23 1.70 3.09 -1.72
CA LEU A 23 2.55 1.90 -1.54
C LEU A 23 3.50 1.74 -2.73
N GLU A 24 4.80 1.79 -2.48
CA GLU A 24 5.83 1.54 -3.48
C GLU A 24 6.12 0.04 -3.58
N LEU A 25 5.90 -0.53 -4.76
CA LEU A 25 6.09 -1.95 -5.04
C LEU A 25 7.54 -2.23 -5.50
N PRO A 26 8.00 -3.49 -5.46
CA PRO A 26 9.38 -3.85 -5.84
C PRO A 26 9.73 -3.58 -7.31
N ASP A 27 8.74 -3.38 -8.16
CA ASP A 27 8.91 -2.98 -9.56
C ASP A 27 9.01 -1.45 -9.75
N ASN A 28 9.15 -0.70 -8.64
CA ASN A 28 9.11 0.76 -8.55
C ASN A 28 7.78 1.40 -8.98
N SER A 29 6.73 0.60 -9.18
CA SER A 29 5.40 1.14 -9.41
C SER A 29 4.79 1.59 -8.08
N VAL A 30 3.95 2.63 -8.14
CA VAL A 30 3.24 3.15 -6.98
C VAL A 30 1.78 2.74 -7.07
N LYS A 31 1.30 2.09 -6.01
CA LYS A 31 -0.09 1.68 -5.87
C LYS A 31 -0.81 2.50 -4.81
N LYS A 32 -1.89 3.16 -5.22
CA LYS A 32 -2.82 3.88 -4.33
C LYS A 32 -3.79 2.90 -3.69
N ILE A 33 -3.89 2.93 -2.37
CA ILE A 33 -4.78 2.06 -1.58
C ILE A 33 -5.66 2.92 -0.67
N SER A 34 -6.97 2.89 -0.89
CA SER A 34 -7.93 3.65 -0.08
C SER A 34 -8.28 2.96 1.24
N SER A 35 -8.28 1.62 1.27
CA SER A 35 -8.55 0.83 2.47
C SER A 35 -7.99 -0.59 2.33
N GLY A 36 -7.61 -1.18 3.46
CA GLY A 36 -7.09 -2.54 3.53
C GLY A 36 -6.39 -2.82 4.85
N ASP A 37 -6.13 -4.09 5.13
CA ASP A 37 -5.42 -4.50 6.34
C ASP A 37 -3.91 -4.38 6.12
N VAL A 38 -3.24 -3.70 7.05
CA VAL A 38 -1.79 -3.50 7.01
C VAL A 38 -1.12 -4.42 8.03
N THR A 39 -0.27 -5.32 7.54
CA THR A 39 0.66 -6.08 8.36
C THR A 39 2.05 -5.47 8.20
N ILE A 40 2.64 -5.02 9.30
CA ILE A 40 4.01 -4.46 9.31
C ILE A 40 4.99 -5.63 9.43
N LEU A 41 5.85 -5.76 8.41
CA LEU A 41 6.98 -6.67 8.41
C LEU A 41 8.19 -5.93 9.01
N ARG A 42 8.83 -6.52 10.02
CA ARG A 42 9.96 -5.95 10.77
C ARG A 42 11.27 -6.59 10.37
#